data_AF-A0A183CYG6-F1
#
_entry.id   AF-A0A183CYG6-F1
#
_cell.length_a   1.000
_cell.length_b   1.000
_cell.length_c   1.000
_cell.angle_alpha   90.00
_cell.angle_beta   90.00
_cell.angle_gamma   90.00
#
_symmetry.space_group_name_H-M   'P 1'
#
loop_
_entity.id
_entity.type
_entity.pdbx_description
1 polymer ?
#
loop_
_entity_poly.entity_id
_entity_poly.type
_entity_poly.pdbx_seq_one_letter_code
_entity_poly.pdbx_strand_id
1 'polypeptide(L)'
;MSRVLIVLSCLQRVFSIEHDSVCIDGDDGNCPEPSHTIMRLTERNDKKARLIAKQHGLEIKGKPFLDGTYYFVSHLSKARSKRRKREVIARLQEHPDVLLIEEQRPRVRRKRDYTYPDTTYETLDDNGGNNGAQGGFDMNVRGAWLLGYAGRNVSVSILDDGIQRDHPDLITNYDPMASTDINDHDDDPTPQDNGDNNVEAASLSLNRHHIDIYSASWGPEDDGKTFDGPGPLAREAFYHGTKLGRGGKGSIFVWASGNGGS
;
A
#
# COMPACT_ATOMS: atom_id res chain seq x y z
N MET A 1 39.45 33.53 -6.29
CA MET A 1 38.49 33.39 -5.17
C MET A 1 37.40 32.42 -5.59
N SER A 2 37.50 31.14 -5.23
CA SER A 2 36.47 30.14 -5.54
C SER A 2 35.37 30.19 -4.48
N ARG A 3 34.12 30.40 -4.89
CA ARG A 3 32.95 30.30 -4.02
C ARG A 3 32.47 28.85 -4.03
N VAL A 4 32.61 28.17 -2.89
CA VAL A 4 32.03 26.84 -2.66
C VAL A 4 30.56 27.05 -2.29
N LEU A 5 29.66 26.47 -3.09
CA LEU A 5 28.23 26.42 -2.80
C LEU A 5 27.98 25.24 -1.85
N ILE A 6 27.70 25.52 -0.58
CA ILE A 6 27.29 24.49 0.38
C ILE A 6 25.77 24.39 0.32
N VAL A 7 25.25 23.33 -0.30
CA VAL A 7 23.83 22.99 -0.26
C VAL A 7 23.58 22.23 1.04
N LEU A 8 23.08 22.94 2.06
CA LEU A 8 22.51 22.32 3.25
C LEU A 8 21.16 21.71 2.88
N SER A 9 21.15 20.42 2.56
CA SER A 9 19.91 19.66 2.46
C SER A 9 19.31 19.54 3.86
N CYS A 10 18.34 20.40 4.15
CA CYS A 10 17.48 20.24 5.32
C CYS A 10 16.58 19.03 5.04
N LEU A 11 16.98 17.85 5.52
CA LEU A 11 16.13 16.66 5.55
C LEU A 11 15.03 16.91 6.60
N GLN A 12 14.00 17.66 6.21
CA GLN A 12 12.73 17.60 6.93
C GLN A 12 12.18 16.20 6.69
N ARG A 13 12.27 15.34 7.71
CA ARG A 13 11.56 14.06 7.71
C ARG A 13 10.07 14.39 7.68
N VAL A 14 9.46 14.23 6.51
CA VAL A 14 8.01 14.30 6.35
C VAL A 14 7.44 13.04 6.97
N PHE A 15 6.92 13.14 8.20
CA PHE A 15 6.13 12.08 8.82
C PHE A 15 4.66 12.34 8.47
N SER A 16 4.24 11.92 7.27
CA SER A 16 2.82 11.93 6.91
C SER A 16 2.22 10.54 7.12
N ILE A 17 1.13 10.49 7.89
CA ILE A 17 0.34 9.31 8.28
C ILE A 17 1.11 8.39 9.24
N GLU A 18 0.89 8.57 10.54
CA GLU A 18 1.33 7.61 11.56
C GLU A 18 0.15 6.74 12.02
N HIS A 19 0.47 5.50 12.36
CA HIS A 19 -0.47 4.52 12.91
C HIS A 19 -0.32 4.54 14.43
N ASP A 20 -1.36 4.97 15.14
CA ASP A 20 -1.36 5.05 16.61
C ASP A 20 -1.84 3.71 17.21
N SER A 21 -1.18 3.23 18.26
CA SER A 21 -1.61 2.03 18.99
C SER A 21 -3.02 2.23 19.56
N VAL A 22 -3.88 1.21 19.41
CA VAL A 22 -5.21 1.19 20.09
C VAL A 22 -5.04 0.92 21.59
N CYS A 23 -3.90 0.33 21.99
CA CYS A 23 -3.63 0.00 23.38
C CYS A 23 -3.09 1.23 24.12
N ILE A 24 -3.73 1.56 25.25
CA ILE A 24 -3.34 2.65 26.13
C ILE A 24 -2.30 2.13 27.13
N ASP A 25 -1.19 2.84 27.28
CA ASP A 25 -0.16 2.52 28.26
C ASP A 25 -0.77 2.46 29.68
N GLY A 26 -0.66 1.29 30.32
CA GLY A 26 -1.17 1.06 31.68
C GLY A 26 -2.56 0.41 31.78
N ASP A 27 -3.25 0.15 30.67
CA ASP A 27 -4.52 -0.61 30.63
C ASP A 27 -4.45 -1.83 29.71
N ASP A 28 -3.67 -2.83 30.15
CA ASP A 28 -3.51 -4.13 29.47
C ASP A 28 -4.80 -4.96 29.38
N GLY A 29 -5.83 -4.62 30.17
CA GLY A 29 -7.09 -5.36 30.25
C GLY A 29 -7.96 -5.17 29.01
N ASN A 30 -7.92 -3.97 28.43
CA ASN A 30 -8.79 -3.58 27.31
C ASN A 30 -8.08 -3.59 25.94
N CYS A 31 -6.76 -3.86 25.92
CA CYS A 31 -5.98 -3.96 24.69
C CYS A 31 -6.42 -5.18 23.84
N PRO A 32 -6.80 -4.98 22.55
CA PRO A 32 -7.20 -6.07 21.67
C PRO A 32 -6.12 -7.15 21.55
N GLU A 33 -6.54 -8.42 21.38
CA GLU A 33 -5.59 -9.50 21.09
C GLU A 33 -4.84 -9.19 19.78
N PRO A 34 -3.54 -9.55 19.68
CA PRO A 34 -2.79 -9.41 18.43
C PRO A 34 -3.50 -10.13 17.28
N SER A 35 -3.58 -9.49 16.11
CA SER A 35 -4.11 -10.14 14.91
C SER A 35 -3.08 -11.06 14.28
N HIS A 36 -1.80 -10.68 14.36
CA HIS A 36 -0.68 -11.46 13.81
C HIS A 36 0.53 -11.48 14.75
N THR A 37 1.43 -12.42 14.50
CA THR A 37 2.75 -12.44 15.13
C THR A 37 3.81 -12.63 14.05
N ILE A 38 4.83 -11.78 14.08
CA ILE A 38 5.95 -11.81 13.14
C ILE A 38 7.16 -12.36 13.88
N MET A 39 7.80 -13.37 13.31
CA MET A 39 9.07 -13.92 13.77
C MET A 39 10.13 -13.68 12.70
N ARG A 40 11.26 -13.09 13.06
CA ARG A 40 12.41 -12.89 12.19
C ARG A 40 13.57 -13.76 12.66
N LEU A 41 14.19 -14.49 11.73
CA LEU A 41 15.45 -15.19 11.98
C LEU A 41 16.65 -14.33 11.58
N THR A 42 17.83 -14.67 12.09
CA THR A 42 19.10 -14.01 11.72
C THR A 42 19.45 -14.18 10.24
N GLU A 43 19.09 -15.32 9.67
CA GLU A 43 19.29 -15.67 8.27
C GLU A 43 18.08 -16.44 7.74
N ARG A 44 17.90 -16.43 6.41
CA ARG A 44 16.79 -17.16 5.78
C ARG A 44 17.00 -18.67 5.94
N ASN A 45 16.15 -19.30 6.74
CA ASN A 45 16.18 -20.74 6.95
C ASN A 45 14.78 -21.30 7.24
N ASP A 46 14.04 -21.56 6.16
CA ASP A 46 12.61 -21.93 6.22
C ASP A 46 12.38 -23.25 7.00
N LYS A 47 13.33 -24.19 6.94
CA LYS A 47 13.24 -25.45 7.69
C LYS A 47 13.37 -25.18 9.19
N LYS A 48 14.34 -24.37 9.58
CA LYS A 48 14.59 -23.99 10.98
C LYS A 48 13.45 -23.16 11.55
N ALA A 49 12.91 -22.22 10.77
CA ALA A 49 11.74 -21.43 11.15
C ALA A 49 10.54 -22.33 11.48
N ARG A 50 10.23 -23.31 10.61
CA ARG A 50 9.13 -24.27 10.83
C ARG A 50 9.38 -25.16 12.06
N LEU A 51 10.63 -25.55 12.29
CA LEU A 51 11.00 -26.35 13.46
C LEU A 51 10.78 -25.57 14.77
N ILE A 52 11.31 -24.34 14.85
CA ILE A 52 11.14 -23.45 16.00
C ILE A 52 9.65 -23.20 16.27
N ALA A 53 8.90 -22.82 15.23
CA ALA A 53 7.46 -22.61 15.37
C ALA A 53 6.76 -23.85 15.95
N LYS A 54 6.99 -25.03 15.37
CA LYS A 54 6.36 -26.29 15.81
C LYS A 54 6.73 -26.66 17.24
N GLN A 55 7.99 -26.50 17.65
CA GLN A 55 8.46 -26.77 19.01
C GLN A 55 7.74 -25.89 20.06
N HIS A 56 7.38 -24.66 19.67
CA HIS A 56 6.67 -23.71 20.53
C HIS A 56 5.13 -23.79 20.37
N GLY A 57 4.62 -24.76 19.62
CA GLY A 57 3.18 -24.94 19.37
C GLY A 57 2.58 -23.84 18.49
N LEU A 58 3.40 -23.28 17.59
CA LEU A 58 3.05 -22.34 16.55
C LEU A 58 3.13 -23.03 15.17
N GLU A 59 2.56 -22.39 14.16
CA GLU A 59 2.70 -22.75 12.76
C GLU A 59 3.09 -21.52 11.92
N ILE A 60 3.80 -21.74 10.82
CA ILE A 60 4.11 -20.67 9.85
C ILE A 60 2.96 -20.53 8.87
N LYS A 61 2.51 -19.29 8.67
CA LYS A 61 1.52 -18.90 7.65
C LYS A 61 2.23 -18.30 6.44
N GLY A 62 1.79 -18.72 5.24
CA GLY A 62 2.28 -18.17 3.98
C GLY A 62 3.76 -18.45 3.69
N LYS A 63 4.31 -17.62 2.79
CA LYS A 63 5.74 -17.59 2.44
C LYS A 63 6.46 -16.55 3.29
N PRO A 64 7.78 -16.72 3.53
CA PRO A 64 8.57 -15.65 4.14
C PRO A 64 8.55 -14.38 3.28
N PHE A 65 8.65 -13.22 3.93
CA PHE A 65 8.53 -11.90 3.30
C PHE A 65 9.75 -11.01 3.57
N LEU A 66 9.78 -9.82 2.94
CA LEU A 66 10.92 -8.89 2.90
C LEU A 66 12.18 -9.56 2.29
N ASP A 67 13.27 -9.60 3.05
CA ASP A 67 14.53 -10.26 2.70
C ASP A 67 14.45 -11.80 2.80
N GLY A 68 13.26 -12.34 3.11
CA GLY A 68 13.03 -13.76 3.31
C GLY A 68 13.38 -14.26 4.71
N THR A 69 13.73 -13.36 5.65
CA THR A 69 14.01 -13.71 7.04
C THR A 69 12.80 -13.56 7.97
N TYR A 70 11.71 -12.97 7.48
CA TYR A 70 10.49 -12.72 8.24
C TYR A 70 9.41 -13.76 7.95
N TYR A 71 8.77 -14.25 9.01
CA TYR A 71 7.76 -15.31 8.98
C TYR A 71 6.53 -14.89 9.80
N PHE A 72 5.33 -15.08 9.25
CA PHE A 72 4.11 -15.02 10.05
C PHE A 72 3.95 -16.31 10.83
N VAL A 73 3.71 -16.18 12.14
CA VAL A 73 3.48 -17.32 13.03
C VAL A 73 2.14 -17.17 13.74
N SER A 74 1.43 -18.29 13.90
CA SER A 74 0.17 -18.33 14.63
C SER A 74 0.12 -19.51 15.58
N HIS A 75 -0.59 -19.38 16.70
CA HIS A 75 -0.80 -20.50 17.61
C HIS A 75 -1.65 -21.60 16.95
N LEU A 76 -1.20 -22.85 17.06
CA LEU A 76 -1.93 -24.02 16.54
C LEU A 76 -3.33 -24.18 17.18
N SER A 77 -3.50 -23.75 18.43
CA SER A 77 -4.77 -23.84 19.15
C SER A 77 -5.35 -22.45 19.40
N LYS A 78 -6.55 -22.22 18.87
CA LYS A 78 -7.33 -20.99 19.10
C LYS A 78 -7.84 -20.87 20.55
N ALA A 79 -7.92 -21.98 21.28
CA ALA A 79 -8.49 -22.06 22.63
C ALA A 79 -7.49 -21.76 23.78
N ARG A 80 -6.25 -21.32 23.48
CA ARG A 80 -5.26 -21.01 24.52
C ARG A 80 -5.60 -19.70 25.23
N SER A 81 -5.46 -19.67 26.56
CA SER A 81 -5.59 -18.44 27.34
C SER A 81 -4.54 -17.40 26.94
N LYS A 82 -4.90 -16.11 27.02
CA LYS A 82 -4.01 -14.97 26.70
C LYS A 82 -2.63 -15.09 27.37
N ARG A 83 -2.63 -15.47 28.66
CA ARG A 83 -1.41 -15.68 29.45
C ARG A 83 -0.45 -16.70 28.83
N ARG A 84 -0.98 -17.85 28.37
CA ARG A 84 -0.15 -18.90 27.74
C ARG A 84 0.39 -18.47 26.39
N LYS A 85 -0.35 -17.67 25.63
CA LYS A 85 0.14 -17.11 24.36
C LYS A 85 1.33 -16.19 24.62
N ARG A 86 1.19 -15.23 25.54
CA ARG A 86 2.27 -14.32 25.97
C ARG A 86 3.52 -15.06 26.44
N GLU A 87 3.36 -16.14 27.21
CA GLU A 87 4.49 -16.95 27.71
C GLU A 87 5.28 -17.64 26.57
N VAL A 88 4.60 -18.04 25.50
CA VAL A 88 5.26 -18.61 24.32
C VAL A 88 6.06 -17.53 23.58
N ILE A 89 5.51 -16.33 23.44
CA ILE A 89 6.19 -15.19 22.80
C ILE A 89 7.43 -14.79 23.62
N ALA A 90 7.30 -14.67 24.94
CA ALA A 90 8.44 -14.35 25.82
C ALA A 90 9.59 -15.36 25.67
N ARG A 91 9.29 -16.67 25.59
CA ARG A 91 10.30 -17.70 25.35
C ARG A 91 10.98 -17.59 23.99
N LEU A 92 10.27 -17.10 22.97
CA LEU A 92 10.83 -16.90 21.64
C LEU A 92 11.69 -15.63 21.54
N GLN A 93 11.42 -14.60 22.36
CA GLN A 93 12.28 -13.41 22.45
C GLN A 93 13.70 -13.75 22.95
N GLU A 94 13.83 -14.80 23.77
CA GLU A 94 15.11 -15.27 24.30
C GLU A 94 15.74 -16.37 23.43
N HIS A 95 15.10 -16.79 22.34
CA HIS A 95 15.58 -17.90 21.53
C HIS A 95 16.80 -17.47 20.67
N PRO A 96 17.92 -18.21 20.69
CA PRO A 96 19.19 -17.75 20.09
C PRO A 96 19.13 -17.50 18.59
N ASP A 97 18.21 -18.17 17.89
CA ASP A 97 18.04 -18.06 16.44
C ASP A 97 16.96 -17.05 16.02
N VAL A 98 16.18 -16.53 16.97
CA VAL A 98 15.11 -15.57 16.73
C VAL A 98 15.68 -14.18 16.96
N LEU A 99 15.82 -13.41 15.89
CA LEU A 99 16.29 -12.03 15.95
C LEU A 99 15.22 -11.08 16.47
N LEU A 100 13.96 -11.34 16.12
CA LEU A 100 12.80 -10.55 16.50
C LEU A 100 11.59 -11.45 16.61
N ILE A 101 10.76 -11.23 17.63
CA ILE A 101 9.37 -11.67 17.61
C ILE A 101 8.48 -10.53 18.09
N GLU A 102 7.48 -10.20 17.27
CA GLU A 102 6.63 -9.04 17.48
C GLU A 102 5.16 -9.40 17.27
N GLU A 103 4.34 -9.17 18.30
CA GLU A 103 2.89 -9.25 18.19
C GLU A 103 2.34 -7.99 17.51
N GLN A 104 1.71 -8.16 16.36
CA GLN A 104 1.05 -7.06 15.66
C GLN A 104 -0.36 -6.87 16.22
N ARG A 105 -0.60 -5.67 16.76
CA ARG A 105 -1.90 -5.25 17.27
C ARG A 105 -2.54 -4.26 16.30
N PRO A 106 -3.88 -4.22 16.23
CA PRO A 106 -4.57 -3.19 15.48
C PRO A 106 -4.08 -1.79 15.88
N ARG A 107 -3.90 -0.94 14.87
CA ARG A 107 -3.56 0.46 15.03
C ARG A 107 -4.62 1.30 14.34
N VAL A 108 -4.91 2.47 14.88
CA VAL A 108 -5.86 3.40 14.26
C VAL A 108 -5.08 4.42 13.44
N ARG A 109 -5.58 4.69 12.23
CA ARG A 109 -5.06 5.79 11.42
C ARG A 109 -5.64 7.10 11.94
N ARG A 110 -4.78 7.97 12.47
CA ARG A 110 -5.18 9.34 12.82
C ARG A 110 -4.58 10.31 11.81
N LYS A 111 -5.43 11.14 11.20
CA LYS A 111 -4.97 12.30 10.44
C LYS A 111 -4.32 13.25 11.43
N ARG A 112 -3.00 13.37 11.41
CA ARG A 112 -2.29 14.42 12.14
C ARG A 112 -2.31 15.65 11.24
N ASP A 113 -2.95 16.70 11.71
CA ASP A 113 -3.03 17.96 10.98
C ASP A 113 -1.61 18.54 10.84
N TYR A 114 -1.10 18.53 9.61
CA TYR A 114 0.08 19.31 9.26
C TYR A 114 -0.42 20.62 8.67
N THR A 115 -0.63 21.62 9.53
CA THR A 115 -0.87 22.98 9.10
C THR A 115 0.45 23.55 8.60
N TYR A 116 0.62 23.66 7.28
CA TYR A 116 1.66 24.54 6.76
C TYR A 116 1.23 25.98 7.11
N PRO A 117 2.01 26.77 7.86
CA PRO A 117 1.76 28.19 7.96
C PRO A 117 2.05 28.76 6.58
N ASP A 118 0.99 28.89 5.80
CA ASP A 118 1.06 29.42 4.45
C ASP A 118 1.38 30.92 4.51
N THR A 119 2.67 31.20 4.65
CA THR A 119 3.23 32.55 4.76
C THR A 119 3.65 33.10 3.40
N THR A 120 3.37 32.38 2.32
CA THR A 120 3.77 32.76 0.96
C THR A 120 2.62 33.13 0.03
N TYR A 121 1.37 32.87 0.40
CA TYR A 121 0.22 33.44 -0.31
C TYR A 121 -0.18 34.79 0.32
N GLU A 122 0.72 35.76 0.23
CA GLU A 122 0.31 37.16 0.26
C GLU A 122 -0.52 37.44 -1.02
N THR A 123 -1.83 37.57 -0.82
CA THR A 123 -2.76 38.34 -1.65
C THR A 123 -2.74 38.05 -3.16
N LEU A 124 -3.31 36.91 -3.55
CA LEU A 124 -4.18 36.90 -4.73
C LEU A 124 -5.62 36.66 -4.24
N ASP A 125 -6.13 37.64 -3.49
CA ASP A 125 -7.58 37.82 -3.36
C ASP A 125 -8.11 38.10 -4.76
N ASP A 126 -8.67 37.09 -5.41
CA ASP A 126 -9.54 37.29 -6.56
C ASP A 126 -10.92 36.79 -6.18
N ASN A 127 -11.85 37.74 -6.05
CA ASN A 127 -13.26 37.59 -5.74
C ASN A 127 -13.99 36.81 -6.86
N GLY A 128 -13.69 35.52 -7.00
CA GLY A 128 -14.13 34.67 -8.09
C GLY A 128 -14.25 33.19 -7.70
N GLY A 129 -15.01 32.90 -6.65
CA GLY A 129 -15.79 31.65 -6.52
C GLY A 129 -15.10 30.27 -6.45
N ASN A 130 -13.76 30.15 -6.45
CA ASN A 130 -13.07 28.85 -6.47
C ASN A 130 -11.88 28.79 -5.48
N ASN A 131 -12.13 29.06 -4.20
CA ASN A 131 -11.11 29.13 -3.15
C ASN A 131 -10.78 27.77 -2.51
N GLY A 132 -10.41 26.78 -3.33
CA GLY A 132 -9.99 25.47 -2.83
C GLY A 132 -11.08 24.73 -2.06
N ALA A 133 -10.72 23.66 -1.35
CA ALA A 133 -11.65 23.01 -0.42
C ALA A 133 -11.79 23.83 0.88
N GLN A 134 -12.82 23.54 1.66
CA GLN A 134 -13.06 24.19 2.95
C GLN A 134 -11.79 24.20 3.82
N GLY A 135 -11.36 25.39 4.26
CA GLY A 135 -10.16 25.57 5.08
C GLY A 135 -8.84 25.64 4.31
N GLY A 136 -8.87 25.76 2.98
CA GLY A 136 -7.66 25.81 2.14
C GLY A 136 -6.99 24.45 1.92
N PHE A 137 -7.68 23.35 2.26
CA PHE A 137 -7.17 21.99 2.11
C PHE A 137 -7.41 21.45 0.70
N ASP A 138 -6.55 21.78 -0.25
CA ASP A 138 -6.61 21.26 -1.61
C ASP A 138 -5.26 20.72 -2.11
N MET A 139 -5.25 20.13 -3.31
CA MET A 139 -4.05 19.56 -3.92
C MET A 139 -3.14 20.60 -4.61
N ASN A 140 -3.47 21.89 -4.53
CA ASN A 140 -2.79 23.00 -5.19
C ASN A 140 -2.56 22.80 -6.71
N VAL A 141 -3.52 22.18 -7.40
CA VAL A 141 -3.41 21.87 -8.85
C VAL A 141 -3.44 23.11 -9.75
N ARG A 142 -4.00 24.22 -9.25
CA ARG A 142 -4.13 25.48 -10.01
C ARG A 142 -2.77 26.01 -10.48
N GLY A 143 -1.73 25.91 -9.65
CA GLY A 143 -0.37 26.32 -10.02
C GLY A 143 0.16 25.56 -11.24
N ALA A 144 -0.07 24.24 -11.29
CA ALA A 144 0.32 23.42 -12.44
C ALA A 144 -0.45 23.79 -13.71
N TRP A 145 -1.76 24.05 -13.60
CA TRP A 145 -2.59 24.48 -14.72
C TRP A 145 -2.19 25.85 -15.28
N LEU A 146 -1.84 26.81 -14.42
CA LEU A 146 -1.35 28.13 -14.84
C LEU A 146 -0.02 28.04 -15.60
N LEU A 147 0.79 27.02 -15.31
CA LEU A 147 2.01 26.70 -16.06
C LEU A 147 1.75 25.88 -17.34
N GLY A 148 0.49 25.56 -17.63
CA GLY A 148 0.07 24.81 -18.82
C GLY A 148 0.10 23.28 -18.68
N TYR A 149 0.36 22.74 -17.48
CA TYR A 149 0.38 21.30 -17.23
C TYR A 149 -1.02 20.78 -16.91
N ALA A 150 -1.72 20.25 -17.92
CA ALA A 150 -3.06 19.67 -17.77
C ALA A 150 -3.13 18.16 -18.08
N GLY A 151 -1.97 17.47 -18.14
CA GLY A 151 -1.91 16.03 -18.43
C GLY A 151 -2.06 15.64 -19.91
N ARG A 152 -1.96 16.59 -20.84
CA ARG A 152 -1.99 16.29 -22.29
C ARG A 152 -0.90 15.26 -22.65
N ASN A 153 -1.28 14.25 -23.43
CA ASN A 153 -0.42 13.14 -23.87
C ASN A 153 0.09 12.23 -22.74
N VAL A 154 -0.57 12.21 -21.59
CA VAL A 154 -0.34 11.20 -20.54
C VAL A 154 -1.52 10.23 -20.58
N SER A 155 -1.23 8.94 -20.76
CA SER A 155 -2.27 7.90 -20.75
C SER A 155 -2.36 7.26 -19.36
N VAL A 156 -3.57 7.26 -18.79
CA VAL A 156 -3.86 6.69 -17.47
C VAL A 156 -4.91 5.60 -17.61
N SER A 157 -4.65 4.43 -17.02
CA SER A 157 -5.60 3.34 -16.96
C SER A 157 -6.08 3.13 -15.53
N ILE A 158 -7.39 3.01 -15.38
CA ILE A 158 -8.07 2.72 -14.12
C ILE A 158 -8.32 1.22 -14.08
N LEU A 159 -7.69 0.53 -13.14
CA LEU A 159 -7.81 -0.91 -12.96
C LEU A 159 -8.90 -1.18 -11.92
N ASP A 160 -10.15 -1.21 -12.38
CA ASP A 160 -11.34 -1.30 -11.54
C ASP A 160 -12.49 -2.01 -12.28
N ASP A 161 -13.72 -1.84 -11.80
CA ASP A 161 -14.98 -2.41 -12.31
C ASP A 161 -15.51 -1.83 -13.64
N GLY A 162 -14.71 -1.02 -14.32
CA GLY A 162 -15.01 -0.50 -15.66
C GLY A 162 -15.06 1.02 -15.76
N ILE A 163 -15.43 1.51 -16.94
CA ILE A 163 -15.56 2.94 -17.22
C ILE A 163 -16.73 3.20 -18.17
N GLN A 164 -17.54 4.22 -17.86
CA GLN A 164 -18.60 4.67 -18.75
C GLN A 164 -18.00 5.52 -19.90
N ARG A 165 -17.57 4.86 -20.97
CA ARG A 165 -16.88 5.49 -22.12
C ARG A 165 -17.68 6.59 -22.84
N ASP A 166 -19.01 6.56 -22.75
CA ASP A 166 -19.90 7.51 -23.41
C ASP A 166 -20.36 8.67 -22.50
N HIS A 167 -19.85 8.74 -21.26
CA HIS A 167 -20.17 9.85 -20.37
C HIS A 167 -19.67 11.18 -20.95
N PRO A 168 -20.48 12.25 -20.96
CA PRO A 168 -20.13 13.52 -21.61
C PRO A 168 -18.83 14.14 -21.07
N ASP A 169 -18.52 13.94 -19.79
CA ASP A 169 -17.28 14.44 -19.18
C ASP A 169 -16.03 13.58 -19.46
N LEU A 170 -16.21 12.35 -19.97
CA LEU A 170 -15.12 11.40 -20.19
C LEU A 170 -14.85 11.15 -21.67
N ILE A 171 -15.88 11.16 -22.51
CA ILE A 171 -15.82 10.73 -23.92
C ILE A 171 -14.75 11.46 -24.74
N THR A 172 -14.48 12.72 -24.42
CA THR A 172 -13.47 13.53 -25.12
C THR A 172 -12.04 13.12 -24.80
N ASN A 173 -11.80 12.49 -23.64
CA ASN A 173 -10.50 12.02 -23.17
C ASN A 173 -10.41 10.50 -23.08
N TYR A 174 -11.44 9.76 -23.48
CA TYR A 174 -11.44 8.31 -23.46
C TYR A 174 -10.39 7.77 -24.44
N ASP A 175 -9.53 6.88 -23.94
CA ASP A 175 -8.44 6.27 -24.69
C ASP A 175 -8.68 4.75 -24.81
N PRO A 176 -9.13 4.26 -25.98
CA PRO A 176 -9.39 2.83 -26.17
C PRO A 176 -8.12 1.96 -26.06
N MET A 177 -6.93 2.53 -26.22
CA MET A 177 -5.68 1.80 -26.03
C MET A 177 -5.29 1.69 -24.54
N ALA A 178 -5.95 2.43 -23.66
CA ALA A 178 -5.78 2.36 -22.21
C ALA A 178 -6.90 1.56 -21.51
N SER A 179 -7.82 0.97 -22.27
CA SER A 179 -9.00 0.29 -21.75
C SER A 179 -9.17 -1.09 -22.37
N THR A 180 -9.52 -2.06 -21.55
CA THR A 180 -9.97 -3.39 -22.00
C THR A 180 -10.85 -3.97 -20.90
N ASP A 181 -11.81 -4.79 -21.30
CA ASP A 181 -12.43 -5.74 -20.37
C ASP A 181 -11.50 -6.95 -20.24
N ILE A 182 -11.23 -7.38 -19.00
CA ILE A 182 -10.38 -8.53 -18.67
C ILE A 182 -11.19 -9.64 -18.04
N ASN A 183 -12.34 -9.32 -17.45
CA ASN A 183 -13.12 -10.26 -16.66
C ASN A 183 -13.83 -11.26 -17.58
N ASP A 184 -14.54 -10.77 -18.60
CA ASP A 184 -15.51 -11.63 -19.29
C ASP A 184 -15.23 -11.90 -20.78
N HIS A 185 -14.16 -11.34 -21.37
CA HIS A 185 -13.98 -11.39 -22.85
C HIS A 185 -15.27 -10.96 -23.61
N ASP A 186 -16.15 -10.20 -22.96
CA ASP A 186 -17.36 -9.59 -23.49
C ASP A 186 -17.43 -8.11 -23.06
N ASP A 187 -18.55 -7.44 -23.32
CA ASP A 187 -18.73 -6.00 -23.10
C ASP A 187 -19.30 -5.66 -21.69
N ASP A 188 -19.33 -6.59 -20.73
CA ASP A 188 -19.86 -6.40 -19.36
C ASP A 188 -18.74 -6.40 -18.30
N PRO A 189 -18.36 -5.23 -17.75
CA PRO A 189 -17.17 -5.09 -16.89
C PRO A 189 -17.38 -5.50 -15.42
N THR A 190 -18.46 -6.21 -15.10
CA THR A 190 -18.81 -6.55 -13.71
C THR A 190 -17.74 -7.47 -13.07
N PRO A 191 -17.10 -7.08 -11.94
CA PRO A 191 -16.01 -7.87 -11.34
C PRO A 191 -16.47 -9.21 -10.78
N GLN A 192 -15.76 -10.29 -11.16
CA GLN A 192 -15.82 -11.57 -10.45
C GLN A 192 -14.52 -11.76 -9.65
N ASP A 193 -14.59 -11.58 -8.34
CA ASP A 193 -13.49 -11.92 -7.43
C ASP A 193 -13.42 -13.45 -7.26
N ASN A 194 -12.61 -14.09 -8.11
CA ASN A 194 -12.28 -15.51 -8.01
C ASN A 194 -10.81 -15.74 -7.62
N GLY A 195 -10.06 -14.68 -7.27
CA GLY A 195 -8.63 -14.76 -6.98
C GLY A 195 -7.77 -15.22 -8.16
N ASP A 196 -8.24 -15.06 -9.41
CA ASP A 196 -7.44 -15.45 -10.57
C ASP A 196 -6.32 -14.42 -10.82
N ASN A 197 -5.14 -14.75 -10.31
CA ASN A 197 -3.86 -14.10 -10.58
C ASN A 197 -3.59 -13.84 -12.08
N ASN A 198 -4.30 -14.48 -13.02
CA ASN A 198 -4.26 -14.12 -14.44
C ASN A 198 -4.90 -12.75 -14.72
N VAL A 199 -6.05 -12.44 -14.12
CA VAL A 199 -6.78 -11.18 -14.31
C VAL A 199 -5.96 -10.02 -13.74
N GLU A 200 -5.44 -10.17 -12.51
CA GLU A 200 -4.52 -9.21 -11.91
C GLU A 200 -3.27 -8.98 -12.77
N ALA A 201 -2.65 -10.05 -13.27
CA ALA A 201 -1.46 -9.93 -14.08
C ALA A 201 -1.72 -9.28 -15.44
N ALA A 202 -2.86 -9.61 -16.06
CA ALA A 202 -3.28 -9.06 -17.35
C ALA A 202 -3.55 -7.56 -17.23
N SER A 203 -4.26 -7.13 -16.18
CA SER A 203 -4.56 -5.71 -15.95
C SER A 203 -3.30 -4.87 -15.75
N LEU A 204 -2.36 -5.38 -14.94
CA LEU A 204 -1.03 -4.78 -14.72
C LEU A 204 -0.13 -4.79 -15.96
N SER A 205 -0.49 -5.56 -16.98
CA SER A 205 0.31 -5.78 -18.19
C SER A 205 -0.22 -5.07 -19.42
N LEU A 206 -1.47 -4.59 -19.36
CA LEU A 206 -2.19 -3.99 -20.47
C LEU A 206 -1.34 -2.90 -21.12
N ASN A 207 -1.06 -3.01 -22.42
CA ASN A 207 -0.45 -1.97 -23.26
C ASN A 207 0.64 -1.11 -22.59
N ARG A 208 1.57 -1.76 -21.87
CA ARG A 208 2.61 -1.09 -21.05
C ARG A 208 3.53 -0.11 -21.76
N HIS A 209 3.56 -0.11 -23.09
CA HIS A 209 4.33 0.85 -23.88
C HIS A 209 3.52 2.10 -24.24
N HIS A 210 2.19 2.03 -24.15
CA HIS A 210 1.24 3.12 -24.38
C HIS A 210 0.78 3.76 -23.08
N ILE A 211 0.41 2.95 -22.08
CA ILE A 211 -0.09 3.43 -20.79
C ILE A 211 1.08 3.90 -19.92
N ASP A 212 0.98 5.12 -19.40
CA ASP A 212 1.99 5.69 -18.51
C ASP A 212 1.75 5.31 -17.05
N ILE A 213 0.50 5.41 -16.61
CA ILE A 213 0.10 5.30 -15.21
C ILE A 213 -1.05 4.31 -15.07
N TYR A 214 -0.92 3.40 -14.11
CA TYR A 214 -1.97 2.50 -13.68
C TYR A 214 -2.41 2.92 -12.29
N SER A 215 -3.71 3.11 -12.09
CA SER A 215 -4.31 3.44 -10.82
C SER A 215 -5.19 2.28 -10.35
N ALA A 216 -4.97 1.80 -9.14
CA ALA A 216 -5.70 0.69 -8.56
C ALA A 216 -6.01 0.92 -7.07
N SER A 217 -7.17 0.44 -6.63
CA SER A 217 -7.61 0.52 -5.23
C SER A 217 -8.12 -0.81 -4.68
N TRP A 218 -7.74 -1.92 -5.30
CA TRP A 218 -8.05 -3.28 -4.87
C TRP A 218 -6.88 -3.93 -4.14
N GLY A 219 -7.14 -5.02 -3.43
CA GLY A 219 -6.13 -5.73 -2.66
C GLY A 219 -6.78 -6.78 -1.76
N PRO A 220 -6.01 -7.37 -0.83
CA PRO A 220 -6.56 -8.28 0.17
C PRO A 220 -7.63 -7.59 1.04
N GLU A 221 -8.48 -8.37 1.70
CA GLU A 221 -9.51 -7.83 2.59
C GLU A 221 -8.95 -6.88 3.66
N ASP A 222 -9.59 -5.73 3.81
CA ASP A 222 -9.23 -4.66 4.76
C ASP A 222 -9.69 -4.95 6.21
N ASP A 223 -9.60 -6.19 6.67
CA ASP A 223 -10.15 -6.63 7.98
C ASP A 223 -9.13 -6.64 9.14
N GLY A 224 -7.88 -6.23 8.86
CA GLY A 224 -6.76 -6.23 9.81
C GLY A 224 -6.23 -7.61 10.19
N LYS A 225 -6.70 -8.68 9.53
CA LYS A 225 -6.38 -10.09 9.80
C LYS A 225 -5.98 -10.86 8.53
N THR A 226 -6.36 -10.37 7.37
CA THR A 226 -5.98 -10.94 6.09
C THR A 226 -4.57 -10.48 5.74
N PHE A 227 -3.72 -11.45 5.42
CA PHE A 227 -2.38 -11.22 4.91
C PHE A 227 -2.23 -11.96 3.60
N ASP A 228 -2.29 -11.21 2.52
CA ASP A 228 -2.08 -11.71 1.16
C ASP A 228 -1.33 -10.68 0.32
N GLY A 229 -0.97 -11.05 -0.91
CA GLY A 229 -0.31 -10.16 -1.85
C GLY A 229 -0.31 -10.73 -3.26
N PRO A 230 0.36 -10.05 -4.21
CA PRO A 230 0.26 -10.41 -5.62
C PRO A 230 0.75 -11.84 -5.87
N GLY A 231 -0.03 -12.58 -6.65
CA GLY A 231 0.33 -13.91 -7.12
C GLY A 231 1.58 -13.91 -8.01
N PRO A 232 2.11 -15.08 -8.40
CA PRO A 232 3.33 -15.17 -9.19
C PRO A 232 3.30 -14.39 -10.51
N LEU A 233 2.15 -14.33 -11.17
CA LEU A 233 2.01 -13.65 -12.46
C LEU A 233 1.88 -12.14 -12.27
N ALA A 234 1.10 -11.69 -11.28
CA ALA A 234 1.01 -10.28 -10.94
C ALA A 234 2.38 -9.70 -10.52
N ARG A 235 3.18 -10.45 -9.76
CA ARG A 235 4.57 -10.07 -9.44
C ARG A 235 5.45 -9.92 -10.69
N GLU A 236 5.30 -10.84 -11.65
CA GLU A 236 6.05 -10.77 -12.91
C GLU A 236 5.57 -9.59 -13.77
N ALA A 237 4.27 -9.31 -13.78
CA ALA A 237 3.68 -8.15 -14.44
C ALA A 237 4.24 -6.83 -13.88
N PHE A 238 4.35 -6.69 -12.55
CA PHE A 238 5.03 -5.54 -11.93
C PHE A 238 6.51 -5.45 -12.34
N TYR A 239 7.23 -6.57 -12.31
CA TYR A 239 8.64 -6.61 -12.70
C TYR A 239 8.82 -6.13 -14.15
N HIS A 240 8.07 -6.69 -15.09
CA HIS A 240 8.12 -6.28 -16.49
C HIS A 240 7.60 -4.86 -16.72
N GLY A 241 6.54 -4.44 -16.03
CA GLY A 241 6.01 -3.08 -16.11
C GLY A 241 7.05 -2.05 -15.71
N THR A 242 7.69 -2.22 -14.55
CA THR A 242 8.73 -1.30 -14.06
C THR A 242 10.03 -1.34 -14.85
N LYS A 243 10.34 -2.46 -15.53
CA LYS A 243 11.57 -2.59 -16.34
C LYS A 243 11.42 -2.21 -17.80
N LEU A 244 10.29 -2.57 -18.42
CA LEU A 244 10.10 -2.51 -19.87
C LEU A 244 9.04 -1.48 -20.27
N GLY A 245 8.14 -1.11 -19.35
CA GLY A 245 7.07 -0.15 -19.61
C GLY A 245 7.59 1.20 -20.07
N ARG A 246 6.76 1.93 -20.84
CA ARG A 246 7.06 3.28 -21.36
C ARG A 246 8.41 3.38 -22.08
N GLY A 247 8.69 2.36 -22.90
CA GLY A 247 9.95 2.23 -23.64
C GLY A 247 11.18 2.04 -22.75
N GLY A 248 11.05 1.36 -21.61
CA GLY A 248 12.12 1.12 -20.65
C GLY A 248 12.27 2.18 -19.54
N LYS A 249 11.40 3.21 -19.51
CA LYS A 249 11.34 4.17 -18.39
C LYS A 249 10.67 3.60 -17.14
N GLY A 250 9.88 2.54 -17.31
CA GLY A 250 9.10 1.89 -16.27
C GLY A 250 7.71 2.50 -16.12
N SER A 251 6.69 1.64 -16.18
CA SER A 251 5.30 1.97 -15.83
C SER A 251 5.19 2.49 -14.40
N ILE A 252 4.27 3.43 -14.17
CA ILE A 252 3.99 3.99 -12.84
C ILE A 252 2.74 3.29 -12.30
N PHE A 253 2.85 2.62 -11.17
CA PHE A 253 1.72 2.00 -10.48
C PHE A 253 1.38 2.83 -9.24
N VAL A 254 0.17 3.36 -9.18
CA VAL A 254 -0.37 4.11 -8.04
C VAL A 254 -1.40 3.23 -7.35
N TRP A 255 -1.26 3.07 -6.04
CA TRP A 255 -2.09 2.18 -5.25
C TRP A 255 -2.66 2.88 -4.03
N ALA A 256 -3.94 2.64 -3.72
CA ALA A 256 -4.51 2.99 -2.43
C ALA A 256 -3.89 2.15 -1.31
N SER A 257 -3.72 2.72 -0.12
CA SER A 257 -3.12 1.99 1.02
C SER A 257 -4.07 1.01 1.73
N GLY A 258 -5.33 0.91 1.30
CA GLY A 258 -6.39 0.19 1.99
C GLY A 258 -7.18 1.05 2.98
N ASN A 259 -8.36 0.54 3.35
CA ASN A 259 -9.38 1.22 4.16
C ASN A 259 -9.56 0.62 5.57
N GLY A 260 -8.80 -0.42 5.96
CA GLY A 260 -8.97 -1.14 7.24
C GLY A 260 -8.52 -0.42 8.51
N GLY A 261 -8.23 0.89 8.44
CA GLY A 261 -7.67 1.67 9.56
C GLY A 261 -8.69 2.38 10.46
N SER A 262 -9.98 2.04 10.33
CA SER A 262 -11.11 2.64 11.06
C SER A 262 -11.24 2.16 12.50
#